data_AF-A0A915AIY7-F1
#
_entry.id   AF-A0A915AIY7-F1
#
_cell.length_a   1.000
_cell.length_b   1.000
_cell.length_c   1.000
_cell.angle_alpha   90.00
_cell.angle_beta   90.00
_cell.angle_gamma   90.00
#
_symmetry.space_group_name_H-M   'P 1'
#
loop_
_entity.id
_entity.type
_entity.pdbx_description
1 polymer ?
#
loop_
_entity_poly.entity_id
_entity_poly.type
_entity_poly.pdbx_seq_one_letter_code
_entity_poly.pdbx_strand_id
1 'polypeptide(L)'
;MHLAYGWFACFMLVFLATYASGIVSSTVRPGVKTLQLFPCFICEEQQRYKHNDGDESLEELIERDEEEGFLAVEEMDDQLSTIKSNVWKKPQKDIHALKSDIEQLRDAVQNSTITLEDAEAQLKSLKSKYDAITLERETNERSALKSWVQLPTMRHRLLRFEARLLDDDIYGKNQSQIARIDKMRSTMNDVAMQLRAVYEYYFISDDDLLNAGVVLSEAESELLKRRALLPTEKPKQKCFWFFCI
;
A
#
# COMPACT_ATOMS: atom_id res chain seq x y z
N MET A 1 64.59 41.04 9.05
CA MET A 1 63.47 41.22 8.12
C MET A 1 62.18 40.96 8.87
N HIS A 2 61.58 42.04 9.35
CA HIS A 2 60.24 42.05 9.93
C HIS A 2 59.19 42.21 8.83
N LEU A 3 57.95 41.84 9.16
CA LEU A 3 56.67 42.20 8.51
C LEU A 3 56.33 41.47 7.21
N ALA A 4 55.42 40.49 7.30
CA ALA A 4 54.23 40.33 6.43
C ALA A 4 53.50 38.99 6.65
N TYR A 5 52.88 38.79 7.81
CA TYR A 5 51.92 37.67 8.02
C TYR A 5 50.68 38.12 8.80
N GLY A 6 50.14 39.30 8.46
CA GLY A 6 49.03 39.91 9.18
C GLY A 6 47.76 40.19 8.36
N TRP A 7 47.73 39.91 7.05
CA TRP A 7 46.74 40.52 6.14
C TRP A 7 45.99 39.55 5.21
N PHE A 8 45.95 38.25 5.51
CA PHE A 8 45.18 37.29 4.69
C PHE A 8 44.04 36.56 5.45
N ALA A 9 43.89 36.77 6.75
CA ALA A 9 42.88 36.06 7.56
C ALA A 9 41.55 36.83 7.77
N CYS A 10 41.37 38.02 7.18
CA CYS A 10 40.19 38.86 7.43
C CYS A 10 39.31 39.16 6.20
N PHE A 11 39.61 38.58 5.03
CA PHE A 11 38.84 38.82 3.80
C PHE A 11 37.93 37.65 3.37
N MET A 12 37.85 36.57 4.15
CA MET A 12 37.01 35.39 3.84
C MET A 12 35.70 35.32 4.64
N LEU A 13 35.35 36.35 5.43
CA LEU A 13 34.19 36.30 6.33
C LEU A 13 33.13 37.40 6.14
N VAL A 14 33.25 38.27 5.13
CA VAL A 14 32.30 39.41 4.98
C VAL A 14 31.69 39.58 3.58
N PHE A 15 32.09 38.83 2.56
CA PHE A 15 31.48 38.93 1.23
C PHE A 15 30.99 37.58 0.72
N LEU A 16 29.71 37.32 1.00
CA LEU A 16 28.69 36.73 0.10
C LEU A 16 27.60 35.99 0.90
N ALA A 17 27.21 36.58 2.04
CA ALA A 17 25.88 36.48 2.62
C ALA A 17 24.81 37.26 1.82
N THR A 18 24.95 37.35 0.50
CA THR A 18 24.05 38.10 -0.40
C THR A 18 23.93 37.40 -1.75
N TYR A 19 23.43 36.18 -1.77
CA TYR A 19 22.72 35.61 -2.92
C TYR A 19 21.54 34.78 -2.42
N ALA A 20 20.67 35.47 -1.69
CA ALA A 20 19.30 35.05 -1.44
C ALA A 20 18.41 35.93 -2.33
N SER A 21 18.11 35.48 -3.55
CA SER A 21 16.94 35.85 -4.36
C SER A 21 17.02 35.13 -5.70
N GLY A 22 16.25 34.06 -5.86
CA GLY A 22 16.20 33.28 -7.10
C GLY A 22 15.15 32.19 -7.00
N ILE A 23 13.89 32.61 -7.10
CA ILE A 23 12.71 31.75 -7.27
C ILE A 23 12.93 30.85 -8.49
N VAL A 24 12.68 29.54 -8.38
CA VAL A 24 11.91 28.69 -9.33
C VAL A 24 11.99 27.20 -8.97
N SER A 25 10.80 26.60 -8.98
CA SER A 25 10.47 25.17 -9.07
C SER A 25 10.48 24.32 -7.79
N SER A 26 9.30 24.30 -7.18
CA SER A 26 8.84 23.28 -6.24
C SER A 26 8.87 21.88 -6.88
N THR A 27 9.93 21.13 -6.63
CA THR A 27 9.82 19.67 -6.51
C THR A 27 9.99 19.34 -5.04
N VAL A 28 8.85 19.19 -4.37
CA VAL A 28 8.78 18.69 -3.00
C VAL A 28 9.30 17.26 -3.03
N ARG A 29 10.59 17.08 -2.72
CA ARG A 29 11.04 15.82 -2.12
C ARG A 29 10.53 15.84 -0.69
N PRO A 30 9.58 14.98 -0.28
CA PRO A 30 9.29 14.86 1.13
C PRO A 30 10.58 14.36 1.79
N GLY A 31 11.08 15.17 2.72
CA GLY A 31 12.23 14.83 3.54
C GLY A 31 12.01 13.48 4.20
N VAL A 32 13.07 12.67 4.20
CA VAL A 32 13.18 11.45 4.98
C VAL A 32 13.02 11.84 6.46
N LYS A 33 11.77 11.88 6.93
CA LYS A 33 11.47 11.89 8.35
C LYS A 33 11.77 10.49 8.86
N THR A 34 12.76 10.41 9.73
CA THR A 34 13.05 9.31 10.67
C THR A 34 11.86 8.36 10.85
N LEU A 35 11.91 7.23 10.14
CA LEU A 35 10.95 6.13 10.17
C LEU A 35 11.18 5.25 11.42
N GLN A 36 11.20 5.89 12.59
CA GLN A 36 11.27 5.23 13.90
C GLN A 36 10.14 5.80 14.75
N LEU A 37 8.91 5.28 14.61
CA LEU A 37 7.93 5.25 15.70
C LEU A 37 6.62 4.46 15.41
N PHE A 38 6.51 3.68 14.33
CA PHE A 38 5.36 2.81 14.12
C PHE A 38 5.76 1.32 14.27
N PRO A 39 4.94 0.48 14.92
CA PRO A 39 5.10 -0.97 14.91
C PRO A 39 5.16 -1.48 13.47
N CYS A 40 6.02 -2.46 13.19
CA CYS A 40 6.05 -3.08 11.86
C CYS A 40 4.91 -4.10 11.74
N PHE A 41 3.72 -3.65 11.32
CA PHE A 41 2.53 -4.51 11.21
C PHE A 41 2.75 -5.70 10.27
N ILE A 42 3.38 -5.49 9.12
CA ILE A 42 3.72 -6.58 8.19
C ILE A 42 4.71 -7.59 8.81
N CYS A 43 5.56 -7.16 9.74
CA CYS A 43 6.47 -8.07 10.45
C CYS A 43 5.74 -8.97 11.44
N GLU A 44 4.69 -8.48 12.09
CA GLU A 44 3.83 -9.29 12.98
C GLU A 44 3.06 -10.34 12.18
N GLU A 45 2.51 -9.96 11.04
CA GLU A 45 1.82 -10.90 10.15
C GLU A 45 2.77 -11.91 9.51
N GLN A 46 4.01 -11.53 9.22
CA GLN A 46 5.05 -12.47 8.78
C GLN A 46 5.27 -13.61 9.78
N GLN A 47 5.23 -13.35 11.09
CA GLN A 47 5.42 -14.41 12.09
C GLN A 47 4.31 -15.46 12.07
N ARG A 48 3.12 -15.09 11.59
CA ARG A 48 1.96 -15.97 11.46
C ARG A 48 1.88 -16.63 10.08
N TYR A 49 2.68 -16.17 9.12
CA TYR A 49 2.68 -16.65 7.76
C TYR A 49 3.21 -18.07 7.69
N LYS A 50 2.37 -19.00 7.24
CA LYS A 50 2.80 -20.36 6.91
C LYS A 50 3.37 -20.34 5.50
N HIS A 51 4.64 -20.72 5.38
CA HIS A 51 5.25 -20.91 4.07
C HIS A 51 4.55 -22.08 3.35
N ASN A 52 4.44 -22.01 2.02
CA ASN A 52 3.88 -23.12 1.26
C ASN A 52 4.92 -24.24 1.17
N ASP A 53 4.51 -25.48 1.44
CA ASP A 53 5.38 -26.67 1.40
C ASP A 53 5.95 -27.01 0.00
N GLY A 54 5.65 -26.20 -1.03
CA GLY A 54 6.11 -26.38 -2.40
C GLY A 54 7.04 -25.27 -2.91
N ASP A 55 7.39 -24.29 -2.07
CA ASP A 55 8.41 -23.31 -2.40
C ASP A 55 9.80 -23.93 -2.10
N GLU A 56 10.77 -23.66 -2.97
CA GLU A 56 12.13 -24.15 -2.79
C GLU A 56 12.74 -23.59 -1.51
N SER A 57 13.47 -24.44 -0.79
CA SER A 57 14.21 -24.03 0.39
C SER A 57 15.32 -23.03 0.01
N LEU A 58 15.77 -22.25 1.00
CA LEU A 58 16.89 -21.35 0.79
C LEU A 58 18.13 -22.14 0.35
N GLU A 59 18.37 -23.30 0.93
CA GLU A 59 19.50 -24.17 0.60
C GLU A 59 19.45 -24.61 -0.88
N GLU A 60 18.31 -25.08 -1.38
CA GLU A 60 18.13 -25.46 -2.79
C GLU A 60 18.32 -24.27 -3.75
N LEU A 61 17.91 -23.07 -3.35
CA LEU A 61 18.16 -21.85 -4.12
C LEU A 61 19.66 -21.52 -4.17
N ILE A 62 20.38 -21.67 -3.05
CA ILE A 62 21.81 -21.38 -2.98
C ILE A 62 22.63 -22.38 -3.79
N GLU A 63 22.28 -23.66 -3.77
CA GLU A 63 22.93 -24.68 -4.61
C GLU A 63 22.76 -24.37 -6.10
N ARG A 64 21.56 -23.97 -6.52
CA ARG A 64 21.33 -23.53 -7.90
C ARG A 64 22.09 -22.26 -8.26
N ASP A 65 22.15 -21.29 -7.35
CA ASP A 65 22.91 -20.05 -7.52
C ASP A 65 24.42 -20.31 -7.72
N GLU A 66 24.94 -21.44 -7.25
CA GLU A 66 26.32 -21.89 -7.50
C GLU A 66 26.52 -22.40 -8.92
N GLU A 67 25.53 -23.12 -9.45
CA GLU A 67 25.56 -23.65 -10.82
C GLU A 67 25.32 -22.57 -11.87
N GLU A 68 24.35 -21.69 -11.63
CA GLU A 68 23.90 -20.67 -12.60
C GLU A 68 24.74 -19.40 -12.58
N GLY A 69 25.46 -19.13 -11.48
CA GLY A 69 26.29 -17.94 -11.35
C GLY A 69 25.48 -16.65 -11.49
N PHE A 70 25.93 -15.72 -12.36
CA PHE A 70 25.27 -14.42 -12.50
C PHE A 70 23.88 -14.47 -13.16
N LEU A 71 23.48 -15.58 -13.79
CA LEU A 71 22.11 -15.71 -14.30
C LEU A 71 21.08 -15.65 -13.16
N ALA A 72 21.40 -16.22 -11.99
CA ALA A 72 20.57 -16.11 -10.80
C ALA A 72 20.46 -14.67 -10.27
N VAL A 73 21.48 -13.83 -10.47
CA VAL A 73 21.41 -12.39 -10.13
C VAL A 73 20.43 -11.67 -11.05
N GLU A 74 20.40 -12.02 -12.34
CA GLU A 74 19.43 -11.47 -13.29
C GLU A 74 18.01 -11.93 -12.98
N GLU A 75 17.82 -13.21 -12.66
CA GLU A 75 16.55 -13.77 -12.19
C GLU A 75 16.01 -13.00 -10.97
N MET A 76 16.85 -12.79 -9.96
CA MET A 76 16.47 -12.02 -8.77
C MET A 76 16.12 -10.56 -9.08
N ASP A 77 16.79 -9.93 -10.04
CA ASP A 77 16.50 -8.55 -10.45
C ASP A 77 15.13 -8.46 -11.14
N ASP A 78 14.79 -9.44 -11.98
CA ASP A 78 13.49 -9.56 -12.63
C ASP A 78 12.36 -9.85 -11.62
N GLN A 79 12.62 -10.75 -10.66
CA GLN A 79 11.69 -10.99 -9.55
C GLN A 79 11.45 -9.70 -8.74
N LEU A 80 12.52 -8.97 -8.42
CA LEU A 80 12.43 -7.71 -7.67
C LEU A 80 11.67 -6.62 -8.45
N SER A 81 11.88 -6.53 -9.77
CA SER A 81 11.13 -5.64 -10.66
C SER A 81 9.63 -5.99 -10.69
N THR A 82 9.32 -7.30 -10.72
CA THR A 82 7.95 -7.80 -10.64
C THR A 82 7.30 -7.44 -9.31
N ILE A 83 8.00 -7.60 -8.19
CA ILE A 83 7.49 -7.20 -6.87
C ILE A 83 7.25 -5.69 -6.84
N LYS A 84 8.22 -4.88 -7.29
CA LYS A 84 8.14 -3.42 -7.31
C LYS A 84 6.92 -2.92 -8.07
N SER A 85 6.64 -3.51 -9.24
CA SER A 85 5.48 -3.15 -10.06
C SER A 85 4.14 -3.62 -9.48
N ASN A 86 4.15 -4.60 -8.57
CA ASN A 86 2.96 -5.21 -7.97
C ASN A 86 2.84 -4.94 -6.45
N VAL A 87 3.47 -3.90 -5.92
CA VAL A 87 3.32 -3.53 -4.49
C VAL A 87 1.85 -3.33 -4.15
N TRP A 88 1.15 -2.55 -4.97
CA TRP A 88 -0.32 -2.44 -4.93
C TRP A 88 -0.89 -3.36 -6.00
N LYS A 89 -1.39 -4.53 -5.58
CA LYS A 89 -1.95 -5.51 -6.52
C LYS A 89 -3.26 -5.03 -7.15
N LYS A 90 -4.03 -4.26 -6.38
CA LYS A 90 -5.22 -3.53 -6.82
C LYS A 90 -5.02 -2.03 -6.55
N PRO A 91 -5.54 -1.16 -7.43
CA PRO A 91 -5.54 0.28 -7.19
C PRO A 91 -6.22 0.60 -5.86
N GLN A 92 -5.60 1.47 -5.07
CA GLN A 92 -6.10 1.92 -3.79
C GLN A 92 -7.38 2.74 -3.97
N LYS A 93 -8.44 2.40 -3.23
CA LYS A 93 -9.67 3.21 -3.15
C LYS A 93 -9.72 4.01 -1.86
N ASP A 94 -10.41 5.15 -1.92
CA ASP A 94 -10.57 6.08 -0.80
C ASP A 94 -11.61 5.58 0.21
N ILE A 95 -11.14 5.10 1.36
CA ILE A 95 -11.97 4.58 2.45
C ILE A 95 -12.70 5.72 3.18
N HIS A 96 -12.09 6.89 3.31
CA HIS A 96 -12.71 8.05 3.96
C HIS A 96 -13.90 8.57 3.15
N ALA A 97 -13.77 8.59 1.83
CA ALA A 97 -14.88 8.93 0.93
C ALA A 97 -16.05 7.94 1.08
N LEU A 98 -15.77 6.62 1.16
CA LEU A 98 -16.81 5.61 1.38
C LEU A 98 -17.54 5.85 2.71
N LYS A 99 -16.80 6.09 3.80
CA LYS A 99 -17.38 6.37 5.12
C LYS A 99 -18.32 7.58 5.06
N SER A 100 -17.87 8.68 4.46
CA SER A 100 -18.68 9.89 4.29
C SER A 100 -19.95 9.63 3.47
N ASP A 101 -19.85 8.89 2.36
CA ASP A 101 -21.02 8.53 1.54
C ASP A 101 -22.05 7.70 2.35
N ILE A 102 -21.57 6.78 3.19
CA ILE A 102 -22.42 5.92 4.03
C ILE A 102 -23.09 6.71 5.15
N GLU A 103 -22.37 7.63 5.79
CA GLU A 103 -22.94 8.53 6.81
C GLU A 103 -24.01 9.44 6.21
N GLN A 104 -23.79 9.97 5.00
CA GLN A 104 -24.80 10.76 4.28
C GLN A 104 -26.07 9.95 3.99
N LEU A 105 -25.93 8.69 3.55
CA LEU A 105 -27.09 7.82 3.36
C LEU A 105 -27.82 7.59 4.69
N ARG A 106 -27.11 7.26 5.77
CA ARG A 106 -27.70 7.07 7.10
C ARG A 106 -28.52 8.30 7.50
N ASP A 107 -27.93 9.49 7.38
CA ASP A 107 -28.59 10.73 7.79
C ASP A 107 -29.81 11.04 6.92
N ALA A 108 -29.72 10.82 5.61
CA ALA A 108 -30.84 11.00 4.71
C ALA A 108 -31.99 10.02 5.01
N VAL A 109 -31.65 8.76 5.31
CA VAL A 109 -32.61 7.76 5.76
C VAL A 109 -33.23 8.22 7.08
N GLN A 110 -32.47 8.43 8.15
CA GLN A 110 -33.01 8.81 9.47
C GLN A 110 -33.92 10.04 9.39
N ASN A 111 -33.53 11.08 8.66
CA ASN A 111 -34.27 12.33 8.52
C ASN A 111 -35.42 12.27 7.50
N SER A 112 -35.62 11.13 6.81
CA SER A 112 -36.66 10.95 5.79
C SER A 112 -36.57 11.96 4.64
N THR A 113 -35.37 12.39 4.28
CA THR A 113 -35.13 13.35 3.19
C THR A 113 -34.93 12.67 1.84
N ILE A 114 -34.93 11.33 1.80
CA ILE A 114 -34.75 10.50 0.61
C ILE A 114 -35.94 9.55 0.45
N THR A 115 -36.30 9.23 -0.79
CA THR A 115 -37.34 8.22 -1.08
C THR A 115 -36.83 6.82 -0.76
N LEU A 116 -37.74 5.86 -0.51
CA LEU A 116 -37.34 4.48 -0.24
C LEU A 116 -36.60 3.86 -1.43
N GLU A 117 -37.06 4.09 -2.65
CA GLU A 117 -36.46 3.55 -3.87
C GLU A 117 -35.02 4.08 -4.07
N ASP A 118 -34.83 5.40 -3.94
CA ASP A 118 -33.51 6.02 -4.06
C ASP A 118 -32.57 5.54 -2.96
N ALA A 119 -33.06 5.38 -1.73
CA ALA A 119 -32.26 4.90 -0.62
C ALA A 119 -31.85 3.44 -0.79
N GLU A 120 -32.73 2.57 -1.30
CA GLU A 120 -32.39 1.19 -1.63
C GLU A 120 -31.35 1.11 -2.75
N ALA A 121 -31.47 1.94 -3.78
CA ALA A 121 -30.50 2.03 -4.86
C ALA A 121 -29.12 2.50 -4.36
N GLN A 122 -29.08 3.54 -3.52
CA GLN A 122 -27.85 4.04 -2.92
C GLN A 122 -27.23 3.01 -1.97
N LEU A 123 -28.03 2.36 -1.10
CA LEU A 123 -27.55 1.31 -0.20
C LEU A 123 -26.87 0.18 -0.99
N LYS A 124 -27.50 -0.28 -2.08
CA LYS A 124 -26.93 -1.33 -2.94
C LYS A 124 -25.61 -0.90 -3.57
N SER A 125 -25.52 0.34 -4.04
CA SER A 125 -24.28 0.91 -4.58
C SER A 125 -23.17 0.95 -3.54
N LEU A 126 -23.46 1.44 -2.34
CA LEU A 126 -22.51 1.57 -1.24
C LEU A 126 -22.05 0.21 -0.70
N LYS A 127 -22.94 -0.78 -0.61
CA LYS A 127 -22.57 -2.17 -0.33
C LYS A 127 -21.57 -2.72 -1.34
N SER A 128 -21.84 -2.52 -2.63
CA SER A 128 -20.92 -2.96 -3.67
C SER A 128 -19.56 -2.26 -3.58
N LYS A 129 -19.51 -0.96 -3.23
CA LYS A 129 -18.26 -0.23 -3.01
C LYS A 129 -17.51 -0.78 -1.78
N TYR A 130 -18.21 -1.00 -0.68
CA TYR A 130 -17.68 -1.57 0.56
C TYR A 130 -17.03 -2.93 0.32
N ASP A 131 -17.77 -3.88 -0.28
CA ASP A 131 -17.27 -5.22 -0.60
C ASP A 131 -16.03 -5.14 -1.50
N ALA A 132 -16.04 -4.22 -2.47
CA ALA A 132 -14.94 -4.04 -3.40
C ALA A 132 -13.69 -3.40 -2.75
N ILE A 133 -13.84 -2.67 -1.64
CA ILE A 133 -12.73 -2.15 -0.82
C ILE A 133 -12.19 -3.25 0.09
N THR A 134 -13.06 -4.03 0.73
CA THR A 134 -12.66 -5.17 1.56
C THR A 134 -11.86 -6.19 0.75
N LEU A 135 -12.34 -6.56 -0.44
CA LEU A 135 -11.60 -7.46 -1.34
C LEU A 135 -10.27 -6.86 -1.81
N GLU A 136 -10.23 -5.55 -2.05
CA GLU A 136 -8.99 -4.85 -2.41
C GLU A 136 -7.96 -4.94 -1.29
N ARG A 137 -8.35 -4.60 -0.06
CA ARG A 137 -7.52 -4.72 1.14
C ARG A 137 -6.95 -6.12 1.28
N GLU A 138 -7.81 -7.14 1.31
CA GLU A 138 -7.38 -8.53 1.45
C GLU A 138 -6.39 -8.95 0.36
N THR A 139 -6.63 -8.52 -0.88
CA THR A 139 -5.75 -8.83 -2.02
C THR A 139 -4.39 -8.14 -1.85
N ASN A 140 -4.40 -6.86 -1.47
CA ASN A 140 -3.19 -6.06 -1.33
C ASN A 140 -2.35 -6.50 -0.13
N GLU A 141 -2.95 -6.71 1.05
CA GLU A 141 -2.25 -7.20 2.24
C GLU A 141 -1.64 -8.59 2.00
N ARG A 142 -2.38 -9.51 1.37
CA ARG A 142 -1.88 -10.86 1.03
C ARG A 142 -0.73 -10.80 0.04
N SER A 143 -0.88 -10.01 -1.03
CA SER A 143 0.17 -9.87 -2.05
C SER A 143 1.41 -9.22 -1.46
N ALA A 144 1.24 -8.17 -0.67
CA ALA A 144 2.35 -7.47 -0.01
C ALA A 144 3.09 -8.38 0.97
N LEU A 145 2.38 -9.18 1.76
CA LEU A 145 3.00 -10.15 2.68
C LEU A 145 3.80 -11.21 1.93
N LYS A 146 3.25 -11.76 0.84
CA LYS A 146 3.97 -12.73 0.00
C LYS A 146 5.29 -12.14 -0.50
N SER A 147 5.25 -10.94 -1.06
CA SER A 147 6.45 -10.23 -1.53
C SER A 147 7.42 -9.88 -0.40
N TRP A 148 6.91 -9.49 0.76
CA TRP A 148 7.71 -9.15 1.94
C TRP A 148 8.55 -10.34 2.42
N VAL A 149 7.95 -11.52 2.48
CA VAL A 149 8.62 -12.76 2.90
C VAL A 149 9.71 -13.20 1.90
N GLN A 150 9.60 -12.82 0.63
CA GLN A 150 10.62 -13.12 -0.39
C GLN A 150 11.87 -12.23 -0.28
N LEU A 151 11.73 -11.00 0.25
CA LEU A 151 12.86 -10.06 0.33
C LEU A 151 14.03 -10.57 1.18
N PRO A 152 13.84 -11.16 2.37
CA PRO A 152 14.92 -11.79 3.13
C PRO A 152 15.67 -12.87 2.34
N THR A 153 14.96 -13.74 1.62
CA THR A 153 15.56 -14.80 0.80
C THR A 153 16.43 -14.22 -0.31
N MET A 154 15.92 -13.25 -1.09
CA MET A 154 16.70 -12.56 -2.12
C MET A 154 17.93 -11.82 -1.54
N ARG A 155 17.78 -11.16 -0.39
CA ARG A 155 18.91 -10.52 0.30
C ARG A 155 19.98 -11.54 0.68
N HIS A 156 19.58 -12.70 1.19
CA HIS A 156 20.55 -13.73 1.57
C HIS A 156 21.30 -14.28 0.35
N ARG A 157 20.59 -14.56 -0.75
CA ARG A 157 21.18 -14.98 -2.02
C ARG A 157 22.19 -13.95 -2.54
N LEU A 158 21.83 -12.66 -2.57
CA LEU A 158 22.74 -11.58 -3.00
C LEU A 158 23.98 -11.45 -2.14
N LEU A 159 23.87 -11.59 -0.82
CA LEU A 159 25.02 -11.57 0.09
C LEU A 159 26.03 -12.68 -0.25
N ARG A 160 25.59 -13.84 -0.74
CA ARG A 160 26.50 -14.90 -1.20
C ARG A 160 27.24 -14.51 -2.48
N PHE A 161 26.55 -13.92 -3.46
CA PHE A 161 27.19 -13.41 -4.67
C PHE A 161 28.22 -12.32 -4.37
N GLU A 162 27.89 -11.41 -3.45
CA GLU A 162 28.79 -10.35 -3.01
C GLU A 162 30.05 -10.92 -2.37
N ALA A 163 29.91 -11.93 -1.51
CA ALA A 163 31.06 -12.60 -0.90
C ALA A 163 32.00 -13.22 -1.95
N ARG A 164 31.45 -13.81 -3.02
CA ARG A 164 32.24 -14.36 -4.14
C ARG A 164 32.92 -13.26 -4.98
N LEU A 165 32.27 -12.10 -5.11
CA LEU A 165 32.79 -10.95 -5.85
C LEU A 165 33.93 -10.22 -5.14
N LEU A 166 34.11 -10.42 -3.83
CA LEU A 166 35.21 -9.86 -3.04
C LEU A 166 36.54 -10.60 -3.22
N ASP A 167 36.57 -11.67 -4.02
CA ASP A 167 37.82 -12.30 -4.47
C ASP A 167 38.51 -11.40 -5.52
N ASP A 168 39.78 -11.05 -5.27
CA ASP A 168 40.56 -10.05 -6.01
C ASP A 168 40.65 -10.37 -7.51
N ASP A 169 40.65 -11.66 -7.89
CA ASP A 169 40.72 -12.10 -9.28
C ASP A 169 39.41 -11.91 -10.07
N ILE A 170 38.29 -11.74 -9.36
CA ILE A 170 36.92 -11.69 -9.90
C ILE A 170 36.38 -10.25 -9.90
N TYR A 171 36.76 -9.43 -8.92
CA TYR A 171 36.22 -8.07 -8.72
C TYR A 171 36.37 -7.17 -9.96
N GLY A 172 37.59 -7.06 -10.50
CA GLY A 172 37.89 -6.15 -11.62
C GLY A 172 37.17 -6.48 -12.92
N LYS A 173 36.81 -7.76 -13.13
CA LYS A 173 36.16 -8.24 -14.36
C LYS A 173 34.64 -8.14 -14.32
N ASN A 174 34.05 -7.92 -13.15
CA ASN A 174 32.60 -8.03 -12.93
C ASN A 174 31.96 -6.73 -12.42
N GLN A 175 32.54 -5.57 -12.76
CA GLN A 175 32.04 -4.25 -12.33
C GLN A 175 30.56 -4.01 -12.65
N SER A 176 30.08 -4.48 -13.81
CA SER A 176 28.66 -4.36 -14.18
C SER A 176 27.73 -5.15 -13.25
N GLN A 177 28.17 -6.34 -12.81
CA GLN A 177 27.41 -7.17 -11.87
C GLN A 177 27.41 -6.57 -10.47
N ILE A 178 28.55 -6.02 -10.03
CA ILE A 178 28.63 -5.27 -8.76
C ILE A 178 27.64 -4.11 -8.77
N ALA A 179 27.63 -3.30 -9.83
CA ALA A 179 26.69 -2.18 -9.96
C ALA A 179 25.22 -2.63 -9.99
N ARG A 180 24.92 -3.78 -10.62
CA ARG A 180 23.58 -4.38 -10.62
C ARG A 180 23.16 -4.77 -9.20
N ILE A 181 24.02 -5.49 -8.48
CA ILE A 181 23.77 -5.91 -7.09
C ILE A 181 23.54 -4.70 -6.18
N ASP A 182 24.34 -3.64 -6.32
CA ASP A 182 24.15 -2.39 -5.56
C ASP A 182 22.78 -1.73 -5.83
N LYS A 183 22.37 -1.70 -7.10
CA LYS A 183 21.05 -1.21 -7.49
C LYS A 183 19.93 -2.08 -6.91
N MET A 184 20.11 -3.41 -6.89
CA MET A 184 19.16 -4.35 -6.30
C MET A 184 19.02 -4.11 -4.79
N ARG A 185 20.11 -3.89 -4.06
CA ARG A 185 20.08 -3.50 -2.62
C ARG A 185 19.21 -2.28 -2.37
N SER A 186 19.45 -1.19 -3.12
CA SER A 186 18.63 0.03 -3.01
C SER A 186 17.17 -0.27 -3.33
N THR A 187 16.92 -1.03 -4.39
CA THR A 187 15.57 -1.35 -4.84
C THR A 187 14.81 -2.21 -3.82
N MET A 188 15.45 -3.20 -3.20
CA MET A 188 14.84 -4.01 -2.13
C MET A 188 14.48 -3.16 -0.91
N ASN A 189 15.26 -2.14 -0.58
CA ASN A 189 14.94 -1.22 0.51
C ASN A 189 13.74 -0.33 0.16
N ASP A 190 13.70 0.20 -1.06
CA ASP A 190 12.55 0.97 -1.56
C ASP A 190 11.27 0.12 -1.59
N VAL A 191 11.37 -1.12 -2.07
CA VAL A 191 10.26 -2.07 -2.09
C VAL A 191 9.82 -2.40 -0.67
N ALA A 192 10.74 -2.64 0.26
CA ALA A 192 10.40 -2.89 1.66
C ALA A 192 9.62 -1.70 2.27
N MET A 193 10.04 -0.47 2.02
CA MET A 193 9.30 0.71 2.48
C MET A 193 7.90 0.78 1.89
N GLN A 194 7.75 0.52 0.58
CA GLN A 194 6.44 0.56 -0.07
C GLN A 194 5.51 -0.57 0.41
N LEU A 195 6.02 -1.79 0.63
CA LEU A 195 5.25 -2.90 1.18
C LEU A 195 4.76 -2.61 2.62
N ARG A 196 5.57 -1.92 3.44
CA ARG A 196 5.13 -1.43 4.76
C ARG A 196 4.01 -0.41 4.62
N ALA A 197 4.14 0.53 3.69
CA ALA A 197 3.12 1.56 3.46
C ALA A 197 1.74 0.96 3.08
N VAL A 198 1.70 -0.21 2.42
CA VAL A 198 0.44 -0.93 2.14
C VAL A 198 -0.26 -1.30 3.45
N TYR A 199 0.45 -1.93 4.38
CA TYR A 199 -0.08 -2.32 5.68
C TYR A 199 -0.45 -1.11 6.55
N GLU A 200 0.40 -0.09 6.56
CA GLU A 200 0.15 1.14 7.31
C GLU A 200 -1.12 1.84 6.83
N TYR A 201 -1.37 1.89 5.52
CA TYR A 201 -2.59 2.49 4.97
C TYR A 201 -3.86 1.81 5.49
N TYR A 202 -3.93 0.48 5.39
CA TYR A 202 -5.11 -0.26 5.82
C TYR A 202 -5.24 -0.29 7.33
N PHE A 203 -4.15 -0.30 8.08
CA PHE A 203 -4.17 -0.20 9.53
C PHE A 203 -4.75 1.14 10.00
N ILE A 204 -4.27 2.27 9.44
CA ILE A 204 -4.77 3.61 9.78
C ILE A 204 -6.24 3.76 9.40
N SER A 205 -6.69 3.05 8.36
CA SER A 205 -8.06 3.13 7.83
C SER A 205 -8.99 2.02 8.34
N ASP A 206 -8.52 1.17 9.26
CA ASP A 206 -9.24 -0.02 9.73
C ASP A 206 -10.53 0.38 10.47
N ASP A 207 -10.41 1.31 11.41
CA ASP A 207 -11.54 1.85 12.16
C ASP A 207 -12.59 2.48 11.24
N ASP A 208 -12.17 3.18 10.19
CA ASP A 208 -13.08 3.80 9.25
C ASP A 208 -13.84 2.77 8.40
N LEU A 209 -13.16 1.71 7.97
CA LEU A 209 -13.81 0.62 7.25
C LEU A 209 -14.77 -0.16 8.16
N LEU A 210 -14.38 -0.47 9.39
CA LEU A 210 -15.24 -1.13 10.37
C LEU A 210 -16.48 -0.31 10.68
N ASN A 211 -16.30 0.99 10.96
CA ASN A 211 -17.40 1.92 11.22
C ASN A 211 -18.33 2.05 10.00
N ALA A 212 -17.77 2.14 8.79
CA ALA A 212 -18.56 2.14 7.56
C ALA A 212 -19.45 0.90 7.45
N GLY A 213 -18.94 -0.29 7.77
CA GLY A 213 -19.72 -1.54 7.78
C GLY A 213 -20.87 -1.53 8.81
N VAL A 214 -20.61 -1.02 10.02
CA VAL A 214 -21.63 -0.87 11.06
C VAL A 214 -22.74 0.07 10.61
N VAL A 215 -22.38 1.29 10.17
CA VAL A 215 -23.36 2.30 9.74
C VAL A 215 -24.17 1.83 8.53
N LEU A 216 -23.54 1.12 7.59
CA LEU A 216 -24.23 0.53 6.43
C LEU A 216 -25.29 -0.50 6.86
N SER A 217 -24.98 -1.30 7.88
CA SER A 217 -25.91 -2.29 8.45
C SER A 217 -27.07 -1.63 9.19
N GLU A 218 -26.81 -0.54 9.90
CA GLU A 218 -27.85 0.28 10.55
C GLU A 218 -28.79 0.92 9.53
N ALA A 219 -28.24 1.50 8.46
CA ALA A 219 -29.02 2.11 7.38
C ALA A 219 -29.92 1.06 6.69
N GLU A 220 -29.41 -0.14 6.45
CA GLU A 220 -30.22 -1.26 5.94
C GLU A 220 -31.34 -1.64 6.89
N SER A 221 -31.05 -1.80 8.18
CA SER A 221 -32.07 -2.13 9.19
C SER A 221 -33.19 -1.10 9.22
N GLU A 222 -32.85 0.19 9.14
CA GLU A 222 -33.83 1.26 9.15
C GLU A 222 -34.68 1.30 7.88
N LEU A 223 -34.07 1.03 6.72
CA LEU A 223 -34.81 0.91 5.46
C LEU A 223 -35.78 -0.28 5.48
N LEU A 224 -35.39 -1.41 6.07
CA LEU A 224 -36.27 -2.57 6.24
C LEU A 224 -37.49 -2.24 7.11
N LYS A 225 -37.30 -1.48 8.20
CA LYS A 225 -38.42 -1.00 9.03
C LYS A 225 -39.35 -0.09 8.24
N ARG A 226 -38.81 0.88 7.49
CA ARG A 226 -39.60 1.77 6.63
C ARG A 226 -40.41 1.01 5.59
N ARG A 227 -39.79 0.03 4.94
CA ARG A 227 -40.47 -0.87 4.00
C ARG A 227 -41.62 -1.63 4.67
N ALA A 228 -41.43 -2.14 5.88
CA ALA A 228 -42.46 -2.87 6.62
C ALA A 228 -43.66 -1.99 7.04
N LEU A 229 -43.46 -0.67 7.17
CA LEU A 229 -44.52 0.28 7.48
C LEU A 229 -45.33 0.71 6.24
N LEU A 230 -44.82 0.46 5.04
CA LEU A 230 -45.58 0.72 3.82
C LEU A 230 -46.72 -0.30 3.70
N PRO A 231 -47.94 0.15 3.35
CA PRO A 231 -49.03 -0.78 3.08
C PRO A 231 -48.64 -1.66 1.90
N THR A 232 -48.36 -2.93 2.18
CA THR A 232 -48.24 -3.98 1.16
C THR A 232 -49.51 -3.94 0.33
N GLU A 233 -49.38 -3.79 -1.00
CA GLU A 233 -50.45 -3.74 -2.02
C GLU A 233 -51.88 -3.99 -1.50
N LYS A 234 -52.74 -2.97 -1.69
CA LYS A 234 -54.20 -3.04 -1.43
C LYS A 234 -54.74 -4.40 -1.87
N PRO A 235 -55.62 -5.05 -1.07
CA PRO A 235 -56.24 -6.30 -1.48
C PRO A 235 -56.87 -6.08 -2.85
N LYS A 236 -56.45 -6.86 -3.85
CA LYS A 236 -57.10 -6.88 -5.17
C LYS A 236 -58.57 -7.10 -4.91
N GLN A 237 -59.39 -6.06 -5.08
CA GLN A 237 -60.84 -6.19 -5.00
C GLN A 237 -61.22 -7.20 -6.07
N LYS A 238 -61.48 -8.44 -5.64
CA LYS A 238 -62.15 -9.42 -6.48
C LYS A 238 -63.59 -8.93 -6.57
N CYS A 239 -63.91 -8.22 -7.64
CA CYS A 239 -65.29 -8.02 -8.05
C CYS A 239 -65.91 -9.41 -8.24
N PHE A 240 -66.69 -9.85 -7.26
CA PHE A 240 -67.63 -10.94 -7.42
C PHE A 240 -68.98 -10.30 -7.72
N TRP A 241 -69.43 -10.49 -8.96
CA TRP A 241 -70.83 -10.42 -9.40
C TRP A 241 -71.64 -9.15 -9.04
N PHE A 242 -71.79 -8.31 -10.07
CA PHE A 242 -72.88 -7.34 -10.30
C PHE A 242 -73.11 -6.27 -9.21
N PHE A 243 -72.90 -5.01 -9.63
CA PHE A 243 -73.09 -3.73 -8.92
C PHE A 243 -71.86 -3.16 -8.20
N CYS A 244 -71.18 -2.26 -8.92
CA CYS A 244 -70.40 -1.17 -8.35
C CYS A 244 -71.21 0.13 -8.53
N ILE A 245 -71.36 0.91 -7.47
CA ILE A 245 -71.47 2.38 -7.53
C ILE A 245 -70.17 2.91 -6.93
#